data_AF-A0A078IHP2-F1
#
_entry.id   AF-A0A078IHP2-F1
#
_cell.length_a   1.000
_cell.length_b   1.000
_cell.length_c   1.000
_cell.angle_alpha   90.00
_cell.angle_beta   90.00
_cell.angle_gamma   90.00
#
_symmetry.space_group_name_H-M   'P 1'
#
loop_
_entity.id
_entity.type
_entity.pdbx_description
1 polymer ?
#
loop_
_entity_poly.entity_id
_entity_poly.type
_entity_poly.pdbx_seq_one_letter_code
_entity_poly.pdbx_strand_id
1 'polypeptide(L)'
;MVSLLGTSPSSILSCPRLSSTPLTSPVCFRPGNTFGGKLYRRIQSETKKSRSRHHVLVTNVATGINSIEQAKKIDSKESARPVYPFAAIVGQDEMKLCLLLNVIDPKIGGVMIMGDRGTGKSTTVRSLVDLLPEITVVAGDPYNSDPRDPEFMGKEVRERVRKGEELDVMETKINMVDLPLGNPEEGELRPQLLDRFGMHAQVGTVRDAELRVKIVEERARFDSNPKEFRESYLEEQMKLQEQITSARSNLSGVEIDQDLKVKISRVCAELDVDGLRGDIVTNRAARALAALKGRDHVTAEDVGIVIPNCLRHRLRKDPLESMDSGIVVTEKFYEVFS
;
A
#
# COMPACT_ATOMS: atom_id res chain seq x y z
N MET A 1 -28.98 29.55 -75.38
CA MET A 1 -29.24 28.20 -75.91
C MET A 1 -29.03 27.23 -74.75
N VAL A 2 -30.06 26.88 -73.98
CA VAL A 2 -31.07 25.82 -74.27
C VAL A 2 -30.34 24.46 -74.24
N SER A 3 -30.60 23.47 -73.38
CA SER A 3 -31.65 23.27 -72.36
C SER A 3 -31.55 21.82 -71.80
N LEU A 4 -31.90 21.63 -70.51
CA LEU A 4 -32.82 20.59 -69.95
C LEU A 4 -32.42 19.08 -70.09
N LEU A 5 -32.78 18.10 -69.25
CA LEU A 5 -33.65 17.88 -68.07
C LEU A 5 -33.29 16.47 -67.54
N GLY A 6 -33.29 16.20 -66.24
CA GLY A 6 -34.39 15.47 -65.56
C GLY A 6 -33.90 14.11 -65.03
N THR A 7 -34.39 13.47 -63.99
CA THR A 7 -35.49 13.69 -63.03
C THR A 7 -35.38 12.61 -61.93
N SER A 8 -35.56 12.97 -60.66
CA SER A 8 -36.08 12.11 -59.58
C SER A 8 -37.59 11.84 -59.79
N PRO A 9 -38.27 10.79 -59.23
CA PRO A 9 -38.63 10.80 -57.80
C PRO A 9 -38.93 9.43 -57.09
N SER A 10 -39.12 9.59 -55.79
CA SER A 10 -39.67 8.82 -54.66
C SER A 10 -40.73 7.70 -54.83
N SER A 11 -40.84 6.92 -53.73
CA SER A 11 -42.05 6.51 -52.94
C SER A 11 -42.61 5.05 -52.97
N ILE A 12 -42.64 4.47 -51.75
CA ILE A 12 -43.82 3.90 -51.01
C ILE A 12 -44.28 2.43 -51.22
N LEU A 13 -44.68 1.79 -50.09
CA LEU A 13 -45.40 0.50 -49.81
C LEU A 13 -44.54 -0.78 -49.84
N SER A 14 -44.69 -1.83 -49.01
CA SER A 14 -45.50 -2.18 -47.83
C SER A 14 -45.03 -3.56 -47.32
N CYS A 15 -45.20 -3.85 -46.03
CA CYS A 15 -45.08 -5.21 -45.45
C CYS A 15 -46.18 -6.17 -45.97
N PRO A 16 -46.07 -7.51 -45.76
CA PRO A 16 -46.57 -8.09 -44.49
C PRO A 16 -45.82 -9.33 -43.91
N ARG A 17 -45.82 -9.39 -42.57
CA ARG A 17 -46.09 -10.50 -41.60
C ARG A 17 -45.78 -11.98 -41.92
N LEU A 18 -45.14 -12.63 -40.93
CA LEU A 18 -45.59 -13.81 -40.13
C LEU A 18 -44.71 -13.88 -38.85
N SER A 19 -45.16 -13.44 -37.65
CA SER A 19 -45.80 -14.21 -36.55
C SER A 19 -45.14 -15.57 -36.26
N SER A 20 -44.68 -15.91 -35.05
CA SER A 20 -45.41 -15.84 -33.77
C SER A 20 -44.50 -15.78 -32.52
N THR A 21 -44.96 -15.01 -31.53
CA THR A 21 -44.63 -15.07 -30.08
C THR A 21 -45.75 -15.90 -29.36
N PRO A 22 -45.94 -15.97 -28.00
CA PRO A 22 -45.20 -15.37 -26.85
C PRO A 22 -45.13 -16.19 -25.51
N LEU A 23 -44.47 -15.59 -24.49
CA LEU A 23 -44.72 -15.64 -23.00
C LEU A 23 -44.41 -16.96 -22.24
N THR A 24 -43.86 -17.02 -21.01
CA THR A 24 -44.09 -16.27 -19.75
C THR A 24 -42.87 -16.33 -18.78
N SER A 25 -42.90 -15.49 -17.74
CA SER A 25 -41.85 -15.20 -16.73
C SER A 25 -42.02 -15.97 -15.39
N PRO A 26 -41.40 -15.60 -14.23
CA PRO A 26 -40.55 -16.48 -13.41
C PRO A 26 -41.20 -16.97 -12.09
N VAL A 27 -40.68 -18.03 -11.44
CA VAL A 27 -41.12 -18.44 -10.09
C VAL A 27 -39.96 -18.93 -9.20
N CYS A 28 -39.99 -18.37 -7.98
CA CYS A 28 -39.22 -18.59 -6.75
C CYS A 28 -39.40 -20.02 -6.16
N PHE A 29 -38.38 -20.62 -5.54
CA PHE A 29 -38.58 -21.75 -4.61
C PHE A 29 -37.49 -21.90 -3.50
N ARG A 30 -37.96 -21.78 -2.25
CA ARG A 30 -37.59 -22.50 -1.00
C ARG A 30 -38.88 -22.51 -0.14
N PRO A 31 -39.04 -23.31 0.94
CA PRO A 31 -38.30 -24.47 1.46
C PRO A 31 -39.22 -25.68 1.77
N GLY A 32 -38.70 -26.80 2.32
CA GLY A 32 -39.54 -27.88 2.84
C GLY A 32 -38.80 -28.99 3.60
N ASN A 33 -39.00 -29.01 4.92
CA ASN A 33 -38.71 -30.11 5.86
C ASN A 33 -39.40 -31.42 5.47
N THR A 34 -38.76 -32.57 5.73
CA THR A 34 -39.47 -33.78 6.18
C THR A 34 -38.59 -34.68 7.04
N PHE A 35 -39.16 -35.01 8.20
CA PHE A 35 -38.76 -36.02 9.16
C PHE A 35 -38.75 -37.43 8.56
N GLY A 36 -37.87 -38.29 9.06
CA GLY A 36 -37.91 -39.73 8.79
C GLY A 36 -36.87 -40.49 9.60
N GLY A 37 -37.16 -40.77 10.86
CA GLY A 37 -36.31 -41.60 11.71
C GLY A 37 -36.34 -43.08 11.31
N LYS A 38 -35.24 -43.79 11.60
CA LYS A 38 -35.27 -45.19 12.02
C LYS A 38 -33.95 -45.60 12.68
N LEU A 39 -34.13 -46.09 13.91
CA LEU A 39 -33.25 -46.85 14.80
C LEU A 39 -32.51 -48.01 14.09
N TYR A 40 -31.34 -48.40 14.60
CA TYR A 40 -30.96 -49.73 15.15
C TYR A 40 -29.43 -49.76 15.46
N ARG A 41 -29.02 -49.77 16.74
CA ARG A 41 -28.49 -50.92 17.54
C ARG A 41 -27.01 -51.29 17.19
N ARG A 42 -26.02 -50.78 17.93
CA ARG A 42 -25.31 -51.38 19.10
C ARG A 42 -24.48 -52.63 18.77
N ILE A 43 -23.16 -52.59 19.03
CA ILE A 43 -22.33 -53.59 19.74
C ILE A 43 -21.08 -52.89 20.31
N GLN A 44 -20.67 -53.35 21.49
CA GLN A 44 -19.64 -52.85 22.43
C GLN A 44 -18.29 -53.57 22.25
N SER A 45 -17.20 -52.98 22.75
CA SER A 45 -16.23 -53.62 23.68
C SER A 45 -15.23 -52.56 24.20
N GLU A 46 -15.25 -52.23 25.50
CA GLU A 46 -14.38 -52.72 26.60
C GLU A 46 -12.88 -52.30 26.45
N THR A 47 -12.26 -51.58 27.37
CA THR A 47 -11.93 -52.01 28.75
C THR A 47 -11.48 -50.84 29.66
N LYS A 48 -11.53 -51.09 30.98
CA LYS A 48 -11.40 -50.20 32.15
C LYS A 48 -9.95 -49.97 32.63
N LYS A 49 -9.74 -48.84 33.35
CA LYS A 49 -9.12 -48.63 34.71
C LYS A 49 -8.28 -47.34 34.71
N SER A 50 -8.13 -46.51 35.75
CA SER A 50 -8.73 -46.32 37.08
C SER A 50 -7.98 -45.15 37.76
N ARG A 51 -8.71 -44.21 38.40
CA ARG A 51 -8.39 -43.37 39.60
C ARG A 51 -7.07 -42.58 39.63
N SER A 52 -7.05 -41.30 40.00
CA SER A 52 -7.34 -40.80 41.36
C SER A 52 -7.52 -39.27 41.37
N ARG A 53 -8.45 -38.79 42.21
CA ARG A 53 -8.65 -37.37 42.55
C ARG A 53 -7.74 -37.01 43.73
N HIS A 54 -6.97 -35.93 43.61
CA HIS A 54 -6.46 -35.20 44.77
C HIS A 54 -6.89 -33.73 44.68
N HIS A 55 -7.78 -33.36 45.60
CA HIS A 55 -8.00 -31.99 46.01
C HIS A 55 -6.74 -31.51 46.72
N VAL A 56 -6.12 -30.43 46.23
CA VAL A 56 -5.17 -29.65 47.02
C VAL A 56 -5.75 -28.24 47.13
N LEU A 57 -6.05 -27.88 48.37
CA LEU A 57 -6.43 -26.55 48.82
C LEU A 57 -5.13 -25.84 49.18
N VAL A 58 -4.80 -24.73 48.52
CA VAL A 58 -3.72 -23.83 48.97
C VAL A 58 -4.31 -22.44 49.16
N THR A 59 -4.25 -21.99 50.41
CA THR A 59 -4.61 -20.66 50.88
C THR A 59 -3.47 -19.65 50.67
N ASN A 60 -3.83 -18.54 50.04
CA ASN A 60 -3.30 -17.17 50.03
C ASN A 60 -1.83 -16.90 50.43
N VAL A 61 -1.08 -16.27 49.52
CA VAL A 61 -0.25 -15.08 49.82
C VAL A 61 -0.32 -14.13 48.63
N ALA A 62 -0.86 -12.93 48.86
CA ALA A 62 -0.93 -11.84 47.89
C ALA A 62 0.42 -11.11 47.85
N THR A 63 1.15 -11.20 46.73
CA THR A 63 2.10 -10.18 46.24
C THR A 63 2.55 -10.58 44.83
N GLY A 64 2.35 -9.70 43.83
CA GLY A 64 3.07 -9.79 42.55
C GLY A 64 2.27 -10.08 41.28
N ILE A 65 1.05 -9.53 41.13
CA ILE A 65 0.31 -9.63 39.86
C ILE A 65 1.00 -8.78 38.75
N ASN A 66 1.73 -7.72 39.12
CA ASN A 66 2.45 -6.85 38.19
C ASN A 66 3.65 -7.56 37.50
N SER A 67 4.26 -8.57 38.12
CA SER A 67 5.45 -9.24 37.57
C SER A 67 5.11 -10.26 36.47
N ILE A 68 3.91 -10.86 36.52
CA ILE A 68 3.47 -11.87 35.54
C ILE A 68 2.97 -11.21 34.25
N GLU A 69 2.32 -10.04 34.34
CA GLU A 69 1.96 -9.24 33.16
C GLU A 69 3.19 -8.64 32.47
N GLN A 70 4.19 -8.20 33.24
CA GLN A 70 5.46 -7.74 32.69
C GLN A 70 6.26 -8.88 32.04
N ALA A 71 6.33 -10.06 32.69
CA ALA A 71 6.98 -11.23 32.12
C ALA A 71 6.28 -11.73 30.84
N LYS A 72 4.94 -11.70 30.77
CA LYS A 72 4.18 -12.03 29.54
C LYS A 72 4.36 -11.00 28.42
N LYS A 73 4.54 -9.72 28.74
CA LYS A 73 4.88 -8.68 27.74
C LYS A 73 6.28 -8.86 27.16
N ILE A 74 7.22 -9.39 27.94
CA ILE A 74 8.60 -9.65 27.49
C ILE A 74 8.65 -10.92 26.63
N ASP A 75 7.98 -12.00 27.03
CA ASP A 75 7.91 -13.26 26.26
C ASP A 75 7.18 -13.12 24.91
N SER A 76 6.16 -12.25 24.84
CA SER A 76 5.41 -12.01 23.59
C SER A 76 6.20 -11.21 22.55
N LYS A 77 7.14 -10.35 22.97
CA LYS A 77 8.06 -9.63 22.06
C LYS A 77 9.16 -10.54 21.49
N GLU A 78 9.55 -11.60 22.21
CA GLU A 78 10.66 -12.48 21.81
C GLU A 78 10.24 -13.60 20.82
N SER A 79 8.94 -13.83 20.65
CA SER A 79 8.40 -14.84 19.71
C SER A 79 8.21 -14.37 18.26
N ALA A 80 8.41 -13.07 18.00
CA ALA A 80 8.30 -12.52 16.65
C ALA A 80 9.56 -12.87 15.84
N ARG A 81 9.37 -13.43 14.63
CA ARG A 81 10.49 -13.67 13.70
C ARG A 81 11.25 -12.36 13.49
N PRO A 82 12.58 -12.33 13.68
CA PRO A 82 13.34 -11.10 13.50
C PRO A 82 13.16 -10.59 12.08
N VAL A 83 12.89 -9.30 11.96
CA VAL A 83 12.71 -8.61 10.68
C VAL A 83 14.06 -8.08 10.23
N TYR A 84 14.33 -8.15 8.93
CA TYR A 84 15.54 -7.60 8.34
C TYR A 84 15.52 -6.06 8.45
N PRO A 85 16.57 -5.38 8.92
CA PRO A 85 16.54 -3.93 9.13
C PRO A 85 16.50 -3.16 7.79
N PHE A 86 15.75 -2.05 7.76
CA PHE A 86 15.50 -1.29 6.52
C PHE A 86 16.77 -0.63 5.95
N ALA A 87 17.69 -0.19 6.83
CA ALA A 87 18.95 0.44 6.45
C ALA A 87 19.86 -0.53 5.69
N ALA A 88 19.89 -1.81 6.08
CA ALA A 88 20.74 -2.83 5.48
C ALA A 88 20.33 -3.25 4.05
N ILE A 89 19.16 -2.84 3.57
CA ILE A 89 18.70 -3.20 2.22
C ILE A 89 19.52 -2.44 1.17
N VAL A 90 20.17 -3.13 0.25
CA VAL A 90 21.05 -2.52 -0.76
C VAL A 90 20.43 -2.57 -2.15
N GLY A 91 20.63 -1.51 -2.95
CA GLY A 91 20.30 -1.49 -4.38
C GLY A 91 18.82 -1.33 -4.69
N GLN A 92 18.04 -0.73 -3.79
CA GLN A 92 16.59 -0.50 -3.94
C GLN A 92 16.22 0.94 -3.63
N ASP A 93 17.05 1.88 -4.04
CA ASP A 93 16.93 3.28 -3.60
C ASP A 93 15.64 3.94 -4.12
N GLU A 94 15.23 3.64 -5.36
CA GLU A 94 13.95 4.11 -5.94
C GLU A 94 12.75 3.63 -5.10
N MET A 95 12.72 2.34 -4.75
CA MET A 95 11.67 1.76 -3.92
C MET A 95 11.68 2.32 -2.50
N LYS A 96 12.86 2.42 -1.88
CA LYS A 96 13.00 3.00 -0.53
C LYS A 96 12.49 4.43 -0.51
N LEU A 97 12.88 5.25 -1.48
CA LEU A 97 12.45 6.63 -1.60
C LEU A 97 10.92 6.73 -1.69
N CYS A 98 10.30 6.03 -2.64
CA CYS A 98 8.84 6.06 -2.81
C CYS A 98 8.09 5.65 -1.54
N LEU A 99 8.57 4.60 -0.86
CA LEU A 99 7.99 4.16 0.40
C LEU A 99 8.11 5.20 1.51
N LEU A 100 9.30 5.80 1.68
CA LEU A 100 9.54 6.84 2.68
C LEU A 100 8.67 8.08 2.44
N LEU A 101 8.55 8.53 1.18
CA LEU A 101 7.71 9.67 0.84
C LEU A 101 6.23 9.41 1.16
N ASN A 102 5.74 8.19 0.90
CA ASN A 102 4.36 7.81 1.23
C ASN A 102 4.12 7.66 2.73
N VAL A 103 5.14 7.35 3.53
CA VAL A 103 5.05 7.41 5.00
C VAL A 103 4.95 8.86 5.49
N ILE A 104 5.68 9.77 4.85
CA ILE A 104 5.68 11.20 5.21
C ILE A 104 4.35 11.85 4.83
N ASP A 105 3.90 11.68 3.60
CA ASP A 105 2.61 12.15 3.10
C ASP A 105 1.77 10.98 2.55
N PRO A 106 0.92 10.35 3.37
CA PRO A 106 0.01 9.30 2.93
C PRO A 106 -0.99 9.76 1.85
N LYS A 107 -1.20 11.07 1.70
CA LYS A 107 -2.11 11.63 0.69
C LYS A 107 -1.52 11.57 -0.72
N ILE A 108 -0.27 11.12 -0.89
CA ILE A 108 0.32 10.78 -2.20
C ILE A 108 -0.50 9.67 -2.90
N GLY A 109 -1.07 8.73 -2.15
CA GLY A 109 -1.99 7.73 -2.68
C GLY A 109 -1.35 6.38 -2.99
N GLY A 110 -0.37 5.97 -2.19
CA GLY A 110 0.24 4.63 -2.25
C GLY A 110 1.31 4.47 -3.32
N VAL A 111 2.04 3.36 -3.21
CA VAL A 111 3.17 3.02 -4.07
C VAL A 111 2.90 1.68 -4.74
N MET A 112 2.93 1.66 -6.07
CA MET A 112 2.94 0.44 -6.84
C MET A 112 4.39 -0.01 -7.05
N ILE A 113 4.72 -1.22 -6.63
CA ILE A 113 6.08 -1.76 -6.75
C ILE A 113 6.06 -2.88 -7.78
N MET A 114 6.69 -2.67 -8.94
CA MET A 114 6.82 -3.71 -9.98
C MET A 114 8.27 -4.18 -10.07
N GLY A 115 8.52 -5.48 -10.28
CA GLY A 115 9.89 -5.96 -10.47
C GLY A 115 10.04 -7.48 -10.44
N ASP A 116 11.26 -7.94 -10.67
CA ASP A 116 11.58 -9.37 -10.77
C ASP A 116 11.31 -10.14 -9.47
N ARG A 117 11.06 -11.45 -9.57
CA ARG A 117 10.96 -12.33 -8.39
C ARG A 117 12.32 -12.40 -7.67
N GLY A 118 12.29 -12.53 -6.35
CA GLY A 118 13.52 -12.62 -5.54
C GLY A 118 14.23 -11.29 -5.25
N THR A 119 13.66 -10.16 -5.66
CA THR A 119 14.18 -8.81 -5.36
C THR A 119 13.87 -8.31 -3.95
N GLY A 120 13.24 -9.12 -3.08
CA GLY A 120 13.04 -8.73 -1.68
C GLY A 120 11.97 -7.66 -1.42
N LYS A 121 11.10 -7.33 -2.39
CA LYS A 121 10.02 -6.31 -2.27
C LYS A 121 9.25 -6.39 -0.95
N SER A 122 8.70 -7.55 -0.62
CA SER A 122 7.92 -7.72 0.62
C SER A 122 8.77 -7.85 1.88
N THR A 123 10.08 -8.07 1.76
CA THR A 123 11.02 -7.92 2.89
C THR A 123 11.21 -6.44 3.19
N THR A 124 11.39 -5.60 2.16
CA THR A 124 11.56 -4.15 2.29
C THR A 124 10.35 -3.50 2.95
N VAL A 125 9.12 -3.82 2.53
CA VAL A 125 7.93 -3.24 3.18
C VAL A 125 7.81 -3.66 4.65
N ARG A 126 8.04 -4.93 4.98
CA ARG A 126 8.04 -5.40 6.37
C ARG A 126 9.10 -4.71 7.23
N SER A 127 10.30 -4.49 6.67
CA SER A 127 11.36 -3.77 7.37
C SER A 127 11.01 -2.32 7.65
N LEU A 128 10.27 -1.68 6.74
CA LEU A 128 9.77 -0.32 6.96
C LEU A 128 8.76 -0.30 8.11
N VAL A 129 7.79 -1.22 8.14
CA VAL A 129 6.81 -1.30 9.23
C VAL A 129 7.49 -1.50 10.60
N ASP A 130 8.60 -2.24 10.66
CA ASP A 130 9.36 -2.40 11.90
C ASP A 130 10.08 -1.13 12.35
N LEU A 131 10.52 -0.29 11.40
CA LEU A 131 11.21 0.98 11.62
C LEU A 131 10.28 2.10 12.10
N LEU A 132 9.01 2.10 11.66
CA LEU A 132 8.10 3.22 11.95
C LEU A 132 7.73 3.27 13.43
N PRO A 133 7.59 4.48 14.01
CA PRO A 133 7.12 4.64 15.38
C PRO A 133 5.69 4.11 15.53
N GLU A 134 5.37 3.67 16.74
CA GLU A 134 4.01 3.28 17.09
C GLU A 134 3.09 4.51 16.98
N ILE A 135 1.89 4.28 16.46
CA ILE A 135 0.87 5.32 16.27
C ILE A 135 -0.21 5.20 17.34
N THR A 136 -0.73 6.36 17.74
CA THR A 136 -1.80 6.49 18.71
C THR A 136 -3.14 6.30 18.00
N VAL A 137 -3.90 5.26 18.35
CA VAL A 137 -5.16 4.89 17.70
C VAL A 137 -6.28 4.69 18.72
N VAL A 138 -7.53 4.86 18.28
CA VAL A 138 -8.70 4.54 19.11
C VAL A 138 -8.78 3.03 19.34
N ALA A 139 -8.86 2.63 20.62
CA ALA A 139 -8.88 1.25 21.03
C ALA A 139 -10.12 0.52 20.49
N GLY A 140 -9.89 -0.62 19.82
CA GLY A 140 -10.96 -1.49 19.31
C GLY A 140 -11.55 -1.06 17.96
N ASP A 141 -11.04 0.00 17.33
CA ASP A 141 -11.45 0.39 15.98
C ASP A 141 -10.71 -0.44 14.90
N PRO A 142 -11.40 -1.17 14.01
CA PRO A 142 -10.78 -1.89 12.91
C PRO A 142 -9.97 -1.01 11.94
N TYR A 143 -10.29 0.28 11.86
CA TYR A 143 -9.68 1.23 10.92
C TYR A 143 -8.53 2.04 11.52
N ASN A 144 -8.15 1.78 12.77
CA ASN A 144 -7.07 2.51 13.46
C ASN A 144 -7.26 4.04 13.41
N SER A 145 -8.48 4.53 13.66
CA SER A 145 -8.80 5.95 13.63
C SER A 145 -7.88 6.78 14.54
N ASP A 146 -7.42 7.91 14.02
CA ASP A 146 -6.66 8.88 14.80
C ASP A 146 -7.59 9.63 15.77
N PRO A 147 -7.28 9.71 17.07
CA PRO A 147 -8.11 10.42 18.05
C PRO A 147 -8.06 11.95 17.90
N ARG A 148 -7.09 12.50 17.17
CA ARG A 148 -6.85 13.95 17.01
C ARG A 148 -7.28 14.48 15.64
N ASP A 149 -7.24 13.67 14.59
CA ASP A 149 -7.57 14.10 13.23
C ASP A 149 -8.97 13.61 12.78
N PRO A 150 -9.95 14.53 12.62
CA PRO A 150 -11.28 14.17 12.15
C PRO A 150 -11.32 13.53 10.76
N GLU A 151 -10.38 13.83 9.85
CA GLU A 151 -10.35 13.25 8.50
C GLU A 151 -10.08 11.74 8.54
N PHE A 152 -9.28 11.29 9.51
CA PHE A 152 -8.91 9.89 9.71
C PHE A 152 -9.81 9.17 10.73
N MET A 153 -10.83 9.84 11.27
CA MET A 153 -11.84 9.18 12.10
C MET A 153 -12.88 8.46 11.25
N GLY A 154 -13.09 7.18 11.54
CA GLY A 154 -14.24 6.42 11.09
C GLY A 154 -15.55 7.09 11.55
N LYS A 155 -16.64 6.82 10.82
CA LYS A 155 -17.95 7.42 11.11
C LYS A 155 -18.40 7.19 12.55
N GLU A 156 -18.18 5.98 13.07
CA GLU A 156 -18.53 5.59 14.43
C GLU A 156 -17.73 6.40 15.47
N VAL A 157 -16.40 6.45 15.32
CA VAL A 157 -15.51 7.23 16.20
C VAL A 157 -15.89 8.72 16.16
N ARG A 158 -16.14 9.27 14.96
CA ARG A 158 -16.54 10.67 14.79
C ARG A 158 -17.88 10.98 15.47
N GLU A 159 -18.83 10.05 15.43
CA GLU A 159 -20.10 10.19 16.13
C GLU A 159 -19.93 10.14 17.65
N ARG A 160 -19.04 9.29 18.18
CA ARG A 160 -18.70 9.25 19.62
C ARG A 160 -18.05 10.54 20.09
N VAL A 161 -17.11 11.08 19.31
CA VAL A 161 -16.50 12.40 19.57
C VAL A 161 -17.56 13.51 19.57
N ARG A 162 -18.48 13.48 18.59
CA ARG A 162 -19.57 14.47 18.51
C ARG A 162 -20.53 14.39 19.71
N LYS A 163 -20.70 13.20 20.29
CA LYS A 163 -21.47 12.98 21.53
C LYS A 163 -20.70 13.37 22.80
N GLY A 164 -19.42 13.72 22.70
CA GLY A 164 -18.58 14.07 23.83
C GLY A 164 -18.12 12.87 24.66
N GLU A 165 -18.10 11.67 24.08
CA GLU A 165 -17.58 10.47 24.75
C GLU A 165 -16.06 10.48 24.82
N GLU A 166 -15.49 10.03 25.95
CA GLU A 166 -14.05 9.78 26.07
C GLU A 166 -13.66 8.56 25.21
N LEU A 167 -12.64 8.75 24.37
CA LEU A 167 -12.08 7.69 23.54
C LEU A 167 -10.96 6.99 24.29
N ASP A 168 -11.06 5.67 24.41
CA ASP A 168 -9.93 4.85 24.85
C ASP A 168 -8.88 4.84 23.74
N VAL A 169 -7.63 5.10 24.10
CA VAL A 169 -6.52 5.24 23.16
C VAL A 169 -5.46 4.19 23.46
N MET A 170 -4.93 3.56 22.42
CA MET A 170 -3.81 2.63 22.50
C MET A 170 -2.72 2.96 21.48
N GLU A 171 -1.49 2.53 21.75
CA GLU A 171 -0.40 2.60 20.77
C GLU A 171 -0.33 1.28 20.01
N THR A 172 -0.28 1.35 18.68
CA THR A 172 -0.16 0.19 17.79
C THR A 172 0.82 0.47 16.67
N LYS A 173 1.40 -0.59 16.09
CA LYS A 173 2.22 -0.46 14.88
C LYS A 173 1.33 -0.16 13.67
N ILE A 174 1.89 0.55 12.69
CA ILE A 174 1.20 0.86 11.44
C ILE A 174 0.94 -0.45 10.68
N ASN A 175 -0.34 -0.73 10.39
CA ASN A 175 -0.72 -1.84 9.53
C ASN A 175 -0.57 -1.41 8.07
N MET A 176 0.57 -1.70 7.47
CA MET A 176 0.77 -1.50 6.03
C MET A 176 0.15 -2.68 5.25
N VAL A 177 -0.77 -2.37 4.34
CA VAL A 177 -1.41 -3.37 3.49
C VAL A 177 -0.56 -3.57 2.24
N ASP A 178 0.14 -4.70 2.18
CA ASP A 178 0.85 -5.13 0.99
C ASP A 178 -0.12 -5.78 0.01
N LEU A 179 -0.37 -5.12 -1.13
CA LEU A 179 -0.97 -5.78 -2.27
C LEU A 179 0.17 -6.34 -3.14
N PRO A 180 0.36 -7.67 -3.22
CA PRO A 180 1.39 -8.25 -4.06
C PRO A 180 1.01 -8.03 -5.53
N LEU A 181 1.49 -6.92 -6.09
CA LEU A 181 1.36 -6.61 -7.50
C LEU A 181 2.71 -6.88 -8.18
N GLY A 182 2.67 -7.67 -9.25
CA GLY A 182 3.69 -7.63 -10.29
C GLY A 182 4.76 -8.73 -10.24
N ASN A 183 4.51 -9.78 -11.01
CA ASN A 183 5.51 -10.31 -11.94
C ASN A 183 5.20 -9.69 -13.32
N PRO A 184 6.16 -9.11 -14.06
CA PRO A 184 5.92 -8.59 -15.41
C PRO A 184 5.27 -9.60 -16.37
N GLU A 185 5.54 -10.89 -16.16
CA GLU A 185 5.01 -12.02 -16.95
C GLU A 185 3.52 -12.32 -16.72
N GLU A 186 2.89 -11.78 -15.66
CA GLU A 186 1.50 -12.07 -15.31
C GLU A 186 0.48 -11.17 -16.03
N GLY A 187 0.97 -10.29 -16.91
CA GLY A 187 0.17 -9.35 -17.70
C GLY A 187 0.10 -7.96 -17.08
N GLU A 188 -0.03 -6.94 -17.93
CA GLU A 188 -0.11 -5.54 -17.48
C GLU A 188 -1.46 -5.29 -16.79
N LEU A 189 -1.40 -4.64 -15.62
CA LEU A 189 -2.60 -4.24 -14.90
C LEU A 189 -3.43 -3.28 -15.76
N ARG A 190 -4.76 -3.33 -15.61
CA ARG A 190 -5.65 -2.40 -16.30
C ARG A 190 -5.25 -0.95 -15.98
N PRO A 191 -5.15 -0.05 -16.98
CA PRO A 191 -4.72 1.33 -16.78
C PRO A 191 -5.51 2.09 -15.70
N GLN A 192 -6.79 1.76 -15.51
CA GLN A 192 -7.63 2.38 -14.48
C GLN A 192 -7.21 2.07 -13.04
N LEU A 193 -6.51 0.95 -12.82
CA LEU A 193 -5.94 0.60 -11.52
C LEU A 193 -4.58 1.25 -11.32
N LEU A 194 -3.78 1.34 -12.39
CA LEU A 194 -2.47 1.99 -12.37
C LEU A 194 -2.57 3.46 -11.96
N ASP A 195 -3.50 4.19 -12.55
CA ASP A 195 -3.73 5.61 -12.25
C ASP A 195 -4.06 5.89 -10.77
N ARG A 196 -4.65 4.90 -10.08
CA ARG A 196 -5.03 5.00 -8.67
C ARG A 196 -3.85 4.97 -7.71
N PHE A 197 -2.68 4.53 -8.15
CA PHE A 197 -1.45 4.62 -7.36
C PHE A 197 -0.81 5.99 -7.53
N GLY A 198 -0.38 6.57 -6.41
CA GLY A 198 0.37 7.82 -6.40
C GLY A 198 1.68 7.66 -7.15
N MET A 199 2.52 6.75 -6.67
CA MET A 199 3.86 6.52 -7.22
C MET A 199 4.00 5.11 -7.78
N HIS A 200 4.90 4.96 -8.75
CA HIS A 200 5.36 3.70 -9.29
C HIS A 200 6.87 3.57 -9.10
N ALA A 201 7.29 2.53 -8.38
CA ALA A 201 8.68 2.17 -8.19
C ALA A 201 9.00 0.87 -8.93
N GLN A 202 10.04 0.91 -9.77
CA GLN A 202 10.55 -0.29 -10.42
C GLN A 202 11.71 -0.89 -9.63
N VAL A 203 11.67 -2.21 -9.42
CA VAL A 203 12.71 -2.95 -8.71
C VAL A 203 13.36 -3.92 -9.65
N GLY A 204 14.54 -3.54 -10.15
CA GLY A 204 15.38 -4.40 -10.97
C GLY A 204 16.23 -5.33 -10.13
N THR A 205 16.63 -6.46 -10.72
CA THR A 205 17.74 -7.25 -10.19
C THR A 205 19.04 -6.46 -10.29
N VAL A 206 19.77 -6.35 -9.17
CA VAL A 206 21.10 -5.73 -9.13
C VAL A 206 22.01 -6.50 -10.09
N ARG A 207 22.57 -5.79 -11.08
CA ARG A 207 23.45 -6.35 -12.12
C ARG A 207 24.93 -6.33 -11.74
N ASP A 208 25.31 -5.39 -10.89
CA ASP A 208 26.67 -5.27 -10.38
C ASP A 208 27.04 -6.48 -9.52
N ALA A 209 28.14 -7.16 -9.88
CA ALA A 209 28.60 -8.36 -9.20
C ALA A 209 28.99 -8.09 -7.74
N GLU A 210 29.63 -6.95 -7.44
CA GLU A 210 30.09 -6.60 -6.10
C GLU A 210 28.91 -6.38 -5.16
N LEU A 211 27.90 -5.63 -5.63
CA LEU A 211 26.67 -5.41 -4.86
C LEU A 211 25.88 -6.71 -4.66
N ARG A 212 25.87 -7.62 -5.64
CA ARG A 212 25.22 -8.93 -5.50
C ARG A 212 25.88 -9.78 -4.42
N VAL A 213 27.22 -9.83 -4.39
CA VAL A 213 27.96 -10.54 -3.34
C VAL A 213 27.64 -9.93 -1.97
N LYS A 214 27.66 -8.60 -1.87
CA LYS A 214 27.29 -7.89 -0.64
C LYS A 214 25.89 -8.27 -0.14
N ILE A 215 24.88 -8.31 -1.01
CA ILE A 215 23.51 -8.69 -0.64
C ILE A 215 23.47 -10.12 -0.08
N VAL A 216 24.19 -11.06 -0.71
CA VAL A 216 24.24 -12.46 -0.27
C VAL A 216 24.95 -12.59 1.08
N GLU A 217 26.08 -11.91 1.26
CA GLU A 217 26.83 -11.92 2.52
C GLU A 217 26.04 -11.29 3.67
N GLU A 218 25.45 -10.12 3.46
CA GLU A 218 24.63 -9.44 4.46
C GLU A 218 23.39 -10.27 4.81
N ARG A 219 22.81 -10.98 3.84
CA ARG A 219 21.72 -11.91 4.11
C ARG A 219 22.16 -13.11 4.96
N ALA A 220 23.30 -13.71 4.61
CA ALA A 220 23.86 -14.84 5.37
C ALA A 220 24.23 -14.46 6.80
N ARG A 221 24.78 -13.25 7.01
CA ARG A 221 25.05 -12.68 8.34
C ARG A 221 23.79 -12.55 9.17
N PHE A 222 22.73 -11.99 8.60
CA PHE A 222 21.43 -11.89 9.27
C PHE A 222 20.84 -13.25 9.62
N ASP A 223 20.87 -14.22 8.70
CA ASP A 223 20.30 -15.55 8.93
C ASP A 223 21.11 -16.34 10.00
N SER A 224 22.41 -16.04 10.16
CA SER A 224 23.29 -16.68 11.15
C SER A 224 23.09 -16.12 12.57
N ASN A 225 23.06 -14.78 12.72
CA ASN A 225 22.80 -14.13 14.01
C ASN A 225 21.94 -12.86 13.83
N PRO A 226 20.61 -12.99 13.85
CA PRO A 226 19.71 -11.86 13.62
C PRO A 226 19.78 -10.77 14.71
N LYS A 227 20.12 -11.13 15.95
CA LYS A 227 20.16 -10.17 17.07
C LYS A 227 21.34 -9.21 16.92
N GLU A 228 22.53 -9.76 16.76
CA GLU A 228 23.77 -9.00 16.55
C GLU A 228 23.71 -8.14 15.28
N PHE A 229 23.16 -8.69 14.18
CA PHE A 229 22.99 -7.93 12.94
C PHE A 229 22.05 -6.72 13.12
N ARG A 230 21.00 -6.83 13.93
CA ARG A 230 20.11 -5.69 14.18
C ARG A 230 20.78 -4.64 15.07
N GLU A 231 21.56 -5.07 16.04
CA GLU A 231 22.34 -4.17 16.90
C GLU A 231 23.34 -3.34 16.07
N SER A 232 23.98 -3.93 15.06
CA SER A 232 24.92 -3.19 14.21
C SER A 232 24.28 -2.08 13.37
N TYR A 233 22.99 -2.20 13.04
CA TYR A 233 22.25 -1.20 12.25
C TYR A 233 21.32 -0.33 13.10
N LEU A 234 21.35 -0.47 14.43
CA LEU A 234 20.39 0.22 15.31
C LEU A 234 20.55 1.74 15.22
N GLU A 235 21.77 2.25 15.21
CA GLU A 235 22.05 3.69 15.10
C GLU A 235 21.52 4.27 13.77
N GLU A 236 21.74 3.56 12.66
CA GLU A 236 21.24 3.98 11.34
C GLU A 236 19.71 3.94 11.28
N GLN A 237 19.08 2.93 11.89
CA GLN A 237 17.62 2.84 12.00
C GLN A 237 17.06 4.02 12.83
N MET A 238 17.64 4.31 14.00
CA MET A 238 17.20 5.42 14.84
C MET A 238 17.32 6.76 14.11
N LYS A 239 18.44 7.01 13.42
CA LYS A 239 18.61 8.22 12.62
C LYS A 239 17.55 8.36 11.53
N LEU A 240 17.23 7.26 10.84
CA LEU A 240 16.20 7.28 9.80
C LEU A 240 14.79 7.48 10.39
N GLN A 241 14.51 6.88 11.56
CA GLN A 241 13.25 7.07 12.27
C GLN A 241 13.06 8.53 12.72
N GLU A 242 14.12 9.15 13.26
CA GLU A 242 14.13 10.57 13.64
C GLU A 242 13.92 11.46 12.41
N GLN A 243 14.58 11.16 11.29
CA GLN A 243 14.38 11.88 10.03
C GLN A 243 12.93 11.81 9.54
N ILE A 244 12.32 10.62 9.54
CA ILE A 244 10.91 10.45 9.14
C ILE A 244 9.98 11.23 10.07
N THR A 245 10.23 11.17 11.38
CA THR A 245 9.40 11.85 12.39
C THR A 245 9.47 13.37 12.24
N SER A 246 10.69 13.91 12.06
CA SER A 246 10.92 15.33 11.79
C SER A 246 10.31 15.78 10.46
N ALA A 247 10.42 14.97 9.41
CA ALA A 247 9.82 15.27 8.12
C ALA A 247 8.29 15.33 8.19
N ARG A 248 7.65 14.43 8.94
CA ARG A 248 6.20 14.43 9.15
C ARG A 248 5.72 15.68 9.90
N SER A 249 6.45 16.13 10.93
CA SER A 249 6.07 17.35 11.65
C SER A 249 6.26 18.61 10.81
N ASN A 250 7.28 18.64 9.95
CA ASN A 250 7.64 19.83 9.17
C ASN A 250 6.90 19.94 7.83
N LEU A 251 6.28 18.86 7.35
CA LEU A 251 5.60 18.80 6.04
C LEU A 251 4.58 19.94 5.82
N SER A 252 3.84 20.33 6.86
CA SER A 252 2.84 21.41 6.78
C SER A 252 3.45 22.77 6.45
N GLY A 253 4.71 23.01 6.87
CA GLY A 253 5.46 24.23 6.61
C GLY A 253 6.24 24.25 5.31
N VAL A 254 6.33 23.13 4.58
CA VAL A 254 7.10 23.09 3.33
C VAL A 254 6.34 23.77 2.19
N GLU A 255 6.95 24.79 1.61
CA GLU A 255 6.42 25.58 0.50
C GLU A 255 7.03 25.19 -0.85
N ILE A 256 6.24 25.37 -1.90
CA ILE A 256 6.68 25.20 -3.28
C ILE A 256 6.31 26.43 -4.10
N ASP A 257 7.33 26.98 -4.77
CA ASP A 257 7.22 28.19 -5.56
C ASP A 257 6.22 28.04 -6.70
N GLN A 258 5.53 29.13 -7.02
CA GLN A 258 4.53 29.14 -8.08
C GLN A 258 5.14 28.81 -9.46
N ASP A 259 6.39 29.22 -9.72
CA ASP A 259 7.11 28.88 -10.95
C ASP A 259 7.30 27.35 -11.09
N LEU A 260 7.72 26.68 -10.01
CA LEU A 260 7.88 25.23 -9.99
C LEU A 260 6.55 24.51 -10.23
N LYS A 261 5.45 24.99 -9.63
CA LYS A 261 4.11 24.42 -9.87
C LYS A 261 3.72 24.51 -11.34
N VAL A 262 3.93 25.66 -11.97
CA VAL A 262 3.61 25.88 -13.39
C VAL A 262 4.48 24.98 -14.27
N LYS A 263 5.78 24.83 -13.97
CA LYS A 263 6.67 23.92 -14.69
C LYS A 263 6.27 22.46 -14.54
N ILE A 264 5.88 22.02 -13.35
CA ILE A 264 5.35 20.66 -13.13
C ILE A 264 4.11 20.43 -14.01
N SER A 265 3.15 21.35 -13.98
CA SER A 265 1.94 21.24 -14.80
C SER A 265 2.23 21.26 -16.31
N ARG A 266 3.25 22.02 -16.73
CA ARG A 266 3.72 22.02 -18.12
C ARG A 266 4.30 20.66 -18.52
N VAL A 267 5.11 20.02 -17.67
CA VAL A 267 5.61 18.65 -17.93
C VAL A 267 4.44 17.67 -18.04
N CYS A 268 3.46 17.71 -17.13
CA CYS A 268 2.28 16.85 -17.20
C CYS A 268 1.48 17.05 -18.50
N ALA A 269 1.32 18.30 -18.94
CA ALA A 269 0.60 18.63 -20.17
C ALA A 269 1.35 18.18 -21.43
N GLU A 270 2.67 18.36 -21.50
CA GLU A 270 3.49 17.93 -22.65
C GLU A 270 3.60 16.39 -22.75
N LEU A 271 3.43 15.69 -21.64
CA LEU A 271 3.40 14.22 -21.57
C LEU A 271 2.00 13.60 -21.81
N ASP A 272 0.98 14.41 -22.13
CA ASP A 272 -0.42 13.97 -22.31
C ASP A 272 -0.94 13.13 -21.12
N VAL A 273 -0.59 13.52 -19.89
CA VAL A 273 -1.05 12.83 -18.68
C VAL A 273 -2.53 13.13 -18.44
N ASP A 274 -3.33 12.08 -18.26
CA ASP A 274 -4.76 12.22 -18.03
C ASP A 274 -5.08 12.87 -16.66
N GLY A 275 -5.77 14.02 -16.72
CA GLY A 275 -6.25 14.74 -15.55
C GLY A 275 -5.15 15.39 -14.70
N LEU A 276 -5.53 15.91 -13.52
CA LEU A 276 -4.64 16.70 -12.65
C LEU A 276 -3.93 15.86 -11.56
N ARG A 277 -4.09 14.54 -11.60
CA ARG A 277 -3.60 13.69 -10.54
C ARG A 277 -2.06 13.61 -10.57
N GLY A 278 -1.45 13.62 -11.76
CA GLY A 278 0.00 13.71 -11.91
C GLY A 278 0.57 14.95 -11.24
N ASP A 279 -0.08 16.10 -11.43
CA ASP A 279 0.28 17.38 -10.81
C ASP A 279 0.22 17.30 -9.28
N ILE A 280 -0.91 16.84 -8.74
CA ILE A 280 -1.14 16.78 -7.28
C ILE A 280 -0.11 15.88 -6.62
N VAL A 281 0.12 14.69 -7.18
CA VAL A 281 1.06 13.71 -6.64
C VAL A 281 2.48 14.26 -6.70
N THR A 282 2.91 14.83 -7.83
CA THR A 282 4.27 15.35 -8.00
C THR A 282 4.56 16.50 -7.02
N ASN A 283 3.60 17.42 -6.83
CA ASN A 283 3.73 18.49 -5.85
C ASN A 283 3.86 17.96 -4.42
N ARG A 284 3.05 16.96 -4.04
CA ARG A 284 3.11 16.33 -2.71
C ARG A 284 4.42 15.59 -2.48
N ALA A 285 4.84 14.79 -3.47
CA ALA A 285 6.08 14.04 -3.41
C ALA A 285 7.30 14.96 -3.29
N ALA A 286 7.32 16.07 -4.03
CA ALA A 286 8.42 17.04 -3.97
C ALA A 286 8.50 17.73 -2.59
N ARG A 287 7.34 18.10 -2.00
CA ARG A 287 7.28 18.63 -0.63
C ARG A 287 7.73 17.61 0.42
N ALA A 288 7.29 16.36 0.28
CA ALA A 288 7.71 15.28 1.18
C ALA A 288 9.22 15.01 1.08
N LEU A 289 9.82 15.13 -0.11
CA LEU A 289 11.26 14.98 -0.30
C LEU A 289 12.05 16.15 0.32
N ALA A 290 11.58 17.38 0.15
CA ALA A 290 12.19 18.54 0.81
C ALA A 290 12.10 18.40 2.34
N ALA A 291 10.96 17.97 2.88
CA ALA A 291 10.78 17.69 4.31
C ALA A 291 11.73 16.59 4.80
N LEU A 292 11.88 15.50 4.04
CA LEU A 292 12.82 14.41 4.35
C LEU A 292 14.28 14.89 4.40
N LYS A 293 14.65 15.83 3.53
CA LYS A 293 15.97 16.49 3.53
C LYS A 293 16.10 17.59 4.59
N GLY A 294 15.05 17.86 5.38
CA GLY A 294 15.06 18.89 6.42
C GLY A 294 14.96 20.33 5.89
N ARG A 295 14.45 20.52 4.67
CA ARG A 295 14.25 21.83 4.04
C ARG A 295 12.79 22.27 4.09
N ASP A 296 12.59 23.58 4.10
CA ASP A 296 11.31 24.30 4.09
C ASP A 296 10.86 24.71 2.67
N HIS A 297 11.78 24.80 1.71
CA HIS A 297 11.47 25.09 0.32
C HIS A 297 11.83 23.93 -0.62
N VAL A 298 10.94 23.65 -1.57
CA VAL A 298 11.16 22.67 -2.65
C VAL A 298 12.08 23.24 -3.71
N THR A 299 13.03 22.43 -4.18
CA THR A 299 13.96 22.78 -5.26
C THR A 299 13.61 22.04 -6.56
N ALA A 300 14.10 22.54 -7.70
CA ALA A 300 13.95 21.85 -8.97
C ALA A 300 14.56 20.43 -8.95
N GLU A 301 15.66 20.23 -8.22
CA GLU A 301 16.30 18.92 -8.05
C GLU A 301 15.35 17.92 -7.37
N ASP A 302 14.59 18.37 -6.36
CA ASP A 302 13.60 17.49 -5.69
C ASP A 302 12.51 17.04 -6.64
N VAL A 303 12.03 17.96 -7.48
CA VAL A 303 11.05 17.64 -8.52
C VAL A 303 11.63 16.62 -9.50
N GLY A 304 12.86 16.84 -9.97
CA GLY A 304 13.55 15.93 -10.90
C GLY A 304 13.72 14.51 -10.36
N ILE A 305 13.96 14.36 -9.05
CA ILE A 305 14.11 13.05 -8.40
C ILE A 305 12.75 12.31 -8.32
N VAL A 306 11.65 13.02 -8.01
CA VAL A 306 10.35 12.36 -7.76
C VAL A 306 9.48 12.22 -9.00
N ILE A 307 9.63 13.10 -10.00
CA ILE A 307 8.73 13.18 -11.16
C ILE A 307 8.66 11.88 -11.99
N PRO A 308 9.76 11.11 -12.23
CA PRO A 308 9.67 9.86 -12.98
C PRO A 308 8.80 8.85 -12.23
N ASN A 309 8.94 8.77 -10.92
CA ASN A 309 8.16 7.87 -10.07
C ASN A 309 6.67 8.26 -9.99
N CYS A 310 6.34 9.54 -10.20
CA CYS A 310 4.96 10.02 -10.14
C CYS A 310 4.20 9.87 -11.47
N LEU A 311 4.90 9.98 -12.60
CA LEU A 311 4.27 10.08 -13.92
C LEU A 311 4.45 8.84 -14.81
N ARG A 312 5.48 8.01 -14.60
CA ARG A 312 5.81 6.92 -15.54
C ARG A 312 4.69 5.93 -15.83
N HIS A 313 3.86 5.62 -14.83
CA HIS A 313 2.71 4.71 -14.96
C HIS A 313 1.43 5.39 -15.46
N ARG A 314 1.48 6.72 -15.64
CA ARG A 314 0.37 7.56 -16.15
C ARG A 314 0.53 7.86 -17.64
N LEU A 315 1.69 7.54 -18.21
CA LEU A 315 1.96 7.65 -19.64
C LEU A 315 1.19 6.58 -20.41
N ARG A 316 0.59 6.99 -21.52
CA ARG A 316 0.05 6.06 -22.51
C ARG A 316 1.22 5.51 -23.32
N LYS A 317 1.49 4.22 -23.18
CA LYS A 317 2.51 3.56 -24.00
C LYS A 317 1.95 3.36 -25.41
N ASP A 318 2.61 3.93 -26.39
CA ASP A 318 2.36 3.55 -27.78
C ASP A 318 2.94 2.13 -27.97
N PRO A 319 2.19 1.15 -28.51
CA PRO A 319 2.68 -0.23 -28.65
C PRO A 319 3.95 -0.38 -29.50
N LEU A 320 4.33 0.68 -30.22
CA LEU A 320 5.51 0.74 -31.08
C LEU A 320 6.73 1.38 -30.40
N GLU A 321 6.56 2.03 -29.23
CA GLU A 321 7.66 2.63 -28.49
C GLU A 321 8.36 1.60 -27.59
N SER A 322 9.68 1.45 -27.77
CA SER A 322 10.51 0.55 -26.96
C SER A 322 11.22 1.25 -25.80
N MET A 323 10.99 2.55 -25.60
CA MET A 323 11.65 3.34 -24.55
C MET A 323 10.98 3.13 -23.20
N ASP A 324 11.78 3.09 -22.12
CA ASP A 324 11.24 3.09 -20.77
C ASP A 324 10.56 4.44 -20.52
N SER A 325 9.29 4.38 -20.13
CA SER A 325 8.46 5.54 -19.81
C SER A 325 9.13 6.44 -18.75
N GLY A 326 9.96 5.90 -17.86
CA GLY A 326 10.72 6.70 -16.88
C GLY A 326 11.77 7.63 -17.50
N ILE A 327 12.43 7.20 -18.58
CA ILE A 327 13.45 7.99 -19.29
C ILE A 327 12.77 9.15 -20.02
N VAL A 328 11.65 8.87 -20.70
CA VAL A 328 10.85 9.89 -21.42
C VAL A 328 10.41 11.01 -20.47
N VAL A 329 9.92 10.68 -19.27
CA VAL A 329 9.57 11.70 -18.25
C VAL A 329 10.78 12.54 -17.86
N THR A 330 11.93 11.89 -17.68
CA THR A 330 13.16 12.56 -17.24
C THR A 330 13.70 13.52 -18.31
N GLU A 331 13.73 13.10 -19.57
CA GLU A 331 14.10 13.95 -20.70
C GLU A 331 13.18 15.17 -20.80
N LYS A 332 11.86 14.94 -20.73
CA LYS A 332 10.87 16.01 -20.78
C LYS A 332 11.00 16.98 -19.60
N PHE A 333 11.32 16.47 -18.41
CA PHE A 333 11.60 17.30 -17.24
C PHE A 333 12.77 18.25 -17.53
N TYR A 334 13.89 17.75 -18.03
CA TYR A 334 15.05 18.61 -18.34
C TYR A 334 14.75 19.61 -19.46
N GLU A 335 13.92 19.29 -20.45
CA GLU A 335 13.48 20.22 -21.49
C GLU A 335 12.65 21.40 -20.94
N VAL A 336 11.81 21.16 -19.92
CA VAL A 336 10.94 22.20 -19.35
C VAL A 336 11.64 23.02 -18.25
N PHE A 337 12.60 22.40 -17.54
CA PHE A 337 13.32 23.00 -16.41
C PHE A 337 14.69 23.60 -16.80
N SER A 338 15.07 23.54 -18.08
CA SER A 338 16.29 24.16 -18.63
C SER A 338 16.19 25.66 -18.84
#